data_AF-A0A127T4V7-F1
#
_entry.id   AF-A0A127T4V7-F1
#
_cell.length_a   1.000
_cell.length_b   1.000
_cell.length_c   1.000
_cell.angle_alpha   90.00
_cell.angle_beta   90.00
_cell.angle_gamma   90.00
#
_symmetry.space_group_name_H-M   'P 1'
#
loop_
_entity.id
_entity.type
_entity.pdbx_description
1 polymer ?
#
loop_
_entity_poly.entity_id
_entity_poly.type
_entity_poly.pdbx_seq_one_letter_code
_entity_poly.pdbx_strand_id
1 'polypeptide(L)'
;MGDAAYSASPISGQGNNLALVGAYVLAGELKQAGGNYKRAFDRYNEILRPFIEANQKLGVLVNESFLVRDEVSKEVAEERSNNIMEQVKIASNMIVLQDYANPH
;
A
#
# COMPACT_ATOMS: atom_id res chain seq x y z
N MET A 1 5.62 8.38 -10.88
CA MET A 1 6.53 7.36 -10.32
C MET A 1 5.67 6.17 -9.95
N GLY A 2 5.92 5.02 -10.57
CA GLY A 2 5.11 3.81 -10.48
C GLY A 2 5.97 2.65 -11.00
N ASP A 3 5.75 1.46 -10.47
CA ASP A 3 6.56 0.24 -10.61
C ASP A 3 7.94 0.21 -9.95
N ALA A 4 8.79 1.24 -10.07
CA ALA A 4 10.15 1.18 -9.54
C ALA A 4 10.28 1.27 -8.00
N ALA A 5 9.21 1.69 -7.29
CA ALA A 5 9.27 1.92 -5.84
C ALA A 5 8.48 0.89 -5.01
N TYR A 6 7.53 0.15 -5.61
CA TYR A 6 6.57 -0.64 -4.82
C TYR A 6 6.04 -1.87 -5.56
N SER A 7 6.93 -2.68 -6.13
CA SER A 7 6.54 -4.00 -6.64
C SER A 7 6.22 -4.93 -5.46
N ALA A 8 5.04 -4.73 -4.86
CA ALA A 8 4.42 -5.71 -3.99
C ALA A 8 4.05 -6.88 -4.90
N SER A 9 4.82 -7.96 -4.80
CA SER A 9 4.67 -9.28 -5.42
C SER A 9 3.41 -9.49 -6.29
N PRO A 10 3.50 -10.10 -7.50
CA PRO A 10 2.38 -10.34 -8.42
C PRO A 10 1.10 -10.90 -7.78
N ILE A 11 1.21 -11.56 -6.62
CA ILE A 11 0.13 -12.17 -5.84
C ILE A 11 -0.69 -11.13 -5.04
N SER A 12 -0.12 -9.98 -4.67
CA SER A 12 -0.83 -8.96 -3.90
C SER A 12 -1.77 -8.10 -4.74
N GLY A 13 -1.46 -7.90 -6.03
CA GLY A 13 -2.20 -6.96 -6.90
C GLY A 13 -2.18 -5.49 -6.45
N GLN A 14 -1.46 -5.14 -5.38
CA GLN A 14 -1.54 -3.81 -4.74
C GLN A 14 -0.63 -2.75 -5.35
N GLY A 15 0.34 -3.12 -6.20
CA GLY A 15 1.24 -2.15 -6.84
C GLY A 15 0.49 -1.03 -7.59
N ASN A 16 -0.65 -1.37 -8.21
CA ASN A 16 -1.48 -0.42 -8.96
C ASN A 16 -2.27 0.52 -8.04
N ASN A 17 -2.84 0.00 -6.94
CA ASN A 17 -3.53 0.81 -5.93
C ASN A 17 -2.59 1.83 -5.29
N LEU A 18 -1.35 1.43 -5.04
CA LEU A 18 -0.37 2.31 -4.40
C LEU A 18 0.07 3.47 -5.30
N ALA A 19 0.24 3.21 -6.59
CA ALA A 19 0.55 4.25 -7.57
C ALA A 19 -0.61 5.26 -7.70
N LEU A 20 -1.86 4.78 -7.74
CA LEU A 20 -3.05 5.64 -7.86
C LEU A 20 -3.27 6.48 -6.60
N VAL A 21 -3.25 5.87 -5.42
CA VAL A 21 -3.42 6.57 -4.15
C VAL A 21 -2.29 7.57 -3.92
N GLY A 22 -1.04 7.16 -4.19
CA GLY A 22 0.11 8.06 -4.08
C GLY A 22 0.01 9.26 -5.01
N ALA A 23 -0.42 9.06 -6.26
CA ALA A 23 -0.61 10.17 -7.20
C ALA A 23 -1.71 11.14 -6.73
N TYR A 24 -2.83 10.62 -6.22
CA TYR A 24 -3.94 11.43 -5.71
C TYR A 24 -3.53 12.29 -4.50
N VAL A 25 -2.89 11.67 -3.50
CA VAL A 25 -2.42 12.38 -2.30
C VAL A 25 -1.37 13.44 -2.65
N LEU A 26 -0.40 13.10 -3.51
CA LEU A 26 0.64 14.06 -3.92
C LEU A 26 0.05 15.26 -4.65
N ALA A 27 -0.87 15.03 -5.59
CA ALA A 27 -1.53 16.11 -6.33
C ALA A 27 -2.36 17.01 -5.40
N GLY A 28 -3.06 16.41 -4.43
CA GLY A 28 -3.84 17.11 -3.42
C GLY A 28 -2.98 17.99 -2.50
N GLU A 29 -1.92 17.42 -1.93
CA GLU A 29 -1.02 18.15 -1.02
C GLU A 29 -0.25 19.26 -1.75
N LEU A 30 0.15 19.05 -3.02
CA LEU A 30 0.73 20.12 -3.85
C LEU A 30 -0.26 21.25 -4.13
N LYS A 31 -1.54 20.93 -4.40
CA LYS A 31 -2.60 21.93 -4.59
C LYS A 31 -2.81 22.77 -3.32
N GLN A 32 -2.87 22.13 -2.14
CA GLN A 32 -3.06 22.84 -0.87
C GLN A 32 -1.83 23.65 -0.44
N ALA A 33 -0.62 23.22 -0.79
CA ALA A 33 0.60 23.87 -0.34
C ALA A 33 0.87 25.23 -1.02
N GLY A 34 0.14 25.60 -2.08
CA GLY A 34 0.22 26.92 -2.69
C GLY A 34 1.63 27.33 -3.15
N GLY A 35 2.45 26.36 -3.56
CA GLY A 35 3.85 26.57 -3.96
C GLY A 35 4.90 26.15 -2.92
N ASN A 36 4.50 25.82 -1.68
CA ASN A 36 5.41 25.26 -0.67
C ASN A 36 5.55 23.74 -0.82
N TYR A 37 6.34 23.30 -1.80
CA TYR A 37 6.58 21.89 -2.09
C TYR A 37 7.16 21.09 -0.92
N LYS A 38 7.94 21.72 -0.01
CA LYS A 38 8.46 21.02 1.18
C LYS A 38 7.33 20.55 2.08
N ARG A 39 6.39 21.45 2.39
CA ARG A 39 5.19 21.10 3.17
C ARG A 39 4.37 20.01 2.49
N ALA A 40 4.20 20.07 1.17
CA ALA A 40 3.47 19.05 0.42
C ALA A 40 4.15 17.67 0.52
N PHE A 41 5.49 17.61 0.41
CA PHE A 41 6.23 16.36 0.52
C PHE A 41 6.24 15.80 1.94
N ASP A 42 6.34 16.64 2.97
CA ASP A 42 6.27 16.19 4.36
C ASP A 42 4.91 15.54 4.63
N ARG A 43 3.83 16.20 4.23
CA ARG A 43 2.45 15.70 4.36
C ARG A 43 2.19 14.44 3.54
N TYR A 44 2.66 14.41 2.30
CA TYR A 44 2.60 13.23 1.44
C TYR A 44 3.25 12.02 2.12
N ASN A 45 4.46 12.20 2.69
CA ASN A 45 5.16 11.12 3.39
C ASN A 45 4.42 10.71 4.67
N GLU A 46 3.91 11.64 5.47
CA GLU A 46 3.11 11.34 6.67
C GLU A 46 1.88 10.47 6.34
N ILE A 47 1.15 10.83 5.27
CA ILE A 47 -0.08 10.14 4.86
C ILE A 47 0.23 8.75 4.28
N LEU A 48 1.27 8.61 3.46
CA LEU A 48 1.57 7.32 2.82
C LEU A 48 2.35 6.35 3.71
N ARG A 49 3.08 6.82 4.71
CA ARG A 49 3.96 5.97 5.50
C ARG A 49 3.26 4.75 6.12
N PRO A 50 2.08 4.86 6.77
CA PRO A 50 1.36 3.70 7.29
C PRO A 50 0.98 2.69 6.19
N PHE A 51 0.65 3.17 5.00
CA PHE A 51 0.25 2.34 3.87
C PHE A 51 1.43 1.64 3.21
N ILE A 52 2.57 2.33 3.09
CA ILE A 52 3.83 1.76 2.61
C ILE A 52 4.28 0.65 3.56
N GLU A 53 4.27 0.91 4.88
CA GLU A 53 4.65 -0.06 5.90
C GLU A 53 3.73 -1.31 5.85
N ALA A 54 2.44 -1.13 5.64
CA ALA A 54 1.50 -2.23 5.47
C ALA A 54 1.77 -3.07 4.22
N ASN A 55 2.03 -2.42 3.08
CA ASN A 55 2.34 -3.10 1.82
C ASN A 55 3.70 -3.83 1.87
N GLN A 56 4.68 -3.28 2.58
CA GLN A 56 5.96 -3.95 2.80
C GLN A 56 5.80 -5.20 3.67
N LYS A 57 5.00 -5.14 4.76
CA LYS A 57 4.69 -6.31 5.58
C LYS A 57 3.99 -7.41 4.77
N LEU A 58 3.07 -7.04 3.88
CA LEU A 58 2.44 -7.98 2.95
C LEU A 58 3.45 -8.63 2.01
N GLY A 59 4.40 -7.86 1.47
CA GLY A 59 5.47 -8.40 0.64
C GLY A 59 6.32 -9.47 1.34
N VAL A 60 6.66 -9.24 2.61
CA VAL A 60 7.40 -10.20 3.45
C VAL A 60 6.56 -11.45 3.71
N LEU A 61 5.30 -11.29 4.12
CA LEU A 61 4.37 -12.40 4.39
C LEU A 61 4.15 -13.30 3.16
N VAL A 62 3.97 -12.70 1.98
CA VAL A 62 3.81 -13.44 0.72
C VAL A 62 5.08 -14.19 0.38
N ASN A 63 6.26 -13.57 0.53
CA ASN A 63 7.54 -14.23 0.27
C ASN A 63 7.77 -15.45 1.18
N GLU A 64 7.47 -15.32 2.48
CA GLU A 64 7.58 -16.41 3.45
C GLU A 64 6.55 -17.52 3.21
N SER A 65 5.35 -17.17 2.76
CA SER A 65 4.25 -18.12 2.55
C SER A 65 4.29 -18.85 1.21
N PHE A 66 4.86 -18.23 0.17
CA PHE A 66 4.84 -18.74 -1.20
C PHE A 66 6.08 -19.60 -1.54
N LEU A 67 7.25 -19.32 -0.95
CA LEU A 67 8.47 -20.11 -1.14
C LEU A 67 8.64 -21.20 -0.08
N VAL A 68 7.60 -22.02 0.10
CA VAL A 68 7.70 -23.21 0.96
C VAL A 68 8.55 -24.25 0.24
N ARG A 69 9.63 -24.69 0.88
CA ARG A 69 10.56 -25.69 0.31
C ARG A 69 9.96 -27.11 0.26
N ASP A 70 8.88 -27.35 1.01
CA ASP A 70 8.21 -28.64 1.15
C ASP A 70 6.75 -28.56 0.67
N GLU A 71 6.22 -29.66 0.12
CA GLU A 71 4.80 -29.78 -0.22
C GLU A 71 3.95 -29.58 1.05
N VAL A 72 3.15 -28.51 1.07
CA VAL A 72 2.19 -28.22 2.14
C VAL A 72 0.81 -28.76 1.77
N SER A 73 0.06 -29.23 2.78
CA SER A 73 -1.33 -29.67 2.58
C SER A 73 -2.22 -28.51 2.11
N LYS A 74 -3.31 -28.83 1.40
CA LYS A 74 -4.26 -27.83 0.90
C LYS A 74 -4.84 -26.95 2.02
N GLU A 75 -5.09 -27.52 3.19
CA GLU A 75 -5.58 -26.78 4.37
C GLU A 75 -4.59 -25.71 4.84
N VAL A 76 -3.30 -26.05 4.91
CA VAL A 76 -2.25 -25.09 5.31
C VAL A 76 -2.08 -23.99 4.25
N ALA A 77 -2.21 -24.33 2.97
CA ALA A 77 -2.19 -23.34 1.89
C ALA A 77 -3.41 -22.39 1.94
N GLU A 78 -4.61 -22.91 2.22
CA GLU A 78 -5.83 -22.12 2.39
C GLU A 78 -5.74 -21.19 3.61
N GLU A 79 -5.26 -21.68 4.75
CA GLU A 79 -5.10 -20.87 5.96
C GLU A 79 -4.13 -19.71 5.73
N ARG A 80 -3.01 -19.95 5.04
CA ARG A 80 -2.06 -18.90 4.65
C ARG A 80 -2.69 -17.89 3.70
N SER A 81 -3.44 -18.36 2.71
CA SER A 81 -4.14 -17.50 1.75
C SER A 81 -5.16 -16.59 2.46
N ASN A 82 -5.93 -17.14 3.40
CA ASN A 82 -6.90 -16.39 4.20
C ASN A 82 -6.23 -15.32 5.06
N ASN A 83 -5.14 -15.65 5.75
CA ASN A 83 -4.36 -14.70 6.54
C ASN A 83 -3.79 -13.56 5.68
N ILE A 84 -3.24 -13.87 4.51
CA ILE A 84 -2.75 -12.85 3.56
C ILE A 84 -3.89 -11.94 3.12
N MET A 85 -5.05 -12.50 2.78
CA MET A 85 -6.22 -11.74 2.33
C MET A 85 -6.77 -10.80 3.42
N GLU A 86 -6.74 -11.21 4.68
CA GLU A 86 -7.14 -10.37 5.80
C GLU A 86 -6.19 -9.17 5.97
N GLN A 87 -4.87 -9.41 5.91
CA GLN A 87 -3.88 -8.34 5.96
C GLN A 87 -4.01 -7.37 4.79
N VAL A 88 -4.37 -7.88 3.59
CA VAL A 88 -4.64 -7.04 2.41
C VAL A 88 -5.84 -6.12 2.67
N LYS A 89 -6.94 -6.64 3.24
CA LYS A 89 -8.12 -5.81 3.57
C LYS A 89 -7.79 -4.73 4.59
N ILE A 90 -7.01 -5.07 5.62
CA ILE A 90 -6.58 -4.10 6.63
C ILE A 90 -5.73 -3.00 5.96
N ALA A 91 -4.75 -3.38 5.13
CA ALA A 91 -3.90 -2.44 4.39
C ALA A 91 -4.71 -1.50 3.49
N SER A 92 -5.66 -2.01 2.72
CA SER A 92 -6.48 -1.19 1.81
C SER A 92 -7.39 -0.19 2.54
N ASN A 93 -7.82 -0.49 3.77
CA ASN A 93 -8.68 0.40 4.56
C ASN A 93 -7.91 1.35 5.48
N MET A 94 -6.57 1.27 5.54
CA MET A 94 -5.75 2.11 6.43
C MET A 94 -5.50 3.54 5.93
N ILE A 95 -5.80 3.83 4.65
CA ILE A 95 -5.74 5.21 4.14
C ILE A 95 -7.13 5.85 4.21
N VAL A 96 -7.23 6.91 4.99
CA VAL A 96 -8.31 7.89 4.84
C VAL A 96 -7.87 8.91 3.79
N LEU A 97 -8.49 8.86 2.62
CA LEU A 97 -8.24 9.86 1.58
C LEU A 97 -8.89 11.18 1.99
N GLN A 98 -8.08 12.25 2.07
CA GLN A 98 -8.62 13.59 2.23
C GLN A 98 -9.40 14.00 0.98
N ASP A 99 -10.50 14.72 1.19
CA ASP A 99 -11.21 15.37 0.10
C ASP A 99 -10.48 16.67 -0.30
N TYR A 100 -9.67 16.58 -1.34
CA TYR A 100 -8.97 17.75 -1.90
C TYR A 100 -9.86 18.61 -2.83
N ALA A 101 -11.11 18.20 -3.09
CA ALA A 101 -12.09 18.96 -3.84
C ALA A 101 -12.88 19.93 -2.94
N ASN A 102 -13.11 19.57 -1.67
CA ASN A 102 -13.72 20.42 -0.64
C ASN A 102 -12.89 20.45 0.65
N PRO A 103 -11.88 21.34 0.75
CA PRO A 103 -11.19 21.55 2.01
C PRO A 103 -12.12 22.30 2.98
N HIS A 104 -12.45 21.67 4.12
CA HIS A 104 -13.14 22.30 5.24
C HIS A 104 -12.30 23.40 5.90
#